data_AF-A0A958A321-F1
#
_entry.id   AF-A0A958A321-F1
#
_cell.length_a   1.000
_cell.length_b   1.000
_cell.length_c   1.000
_cell.angle_alpha   90.00
_cell.angle_beta   90.00
_cell.angle_gamma   90.00
#
_symmetry.space_group_name_H-M   'P 1'
#
loop_
_entity.id
_entity.type
_entity.pdbx_description
1 polymer ?
#
loop_
_entity_poly.entity_id
_entity_poly.type
_entity_poly.pdbx_seq_one_letter_code
_entity_poly.pdbx_strand_id
1 'polypeptide(L)'
;MPNEFKNKNEMQDSEDAPVFIDNPKRPAMDERSIRPKRIKGATLRMPDSDEPEVTMMSAAGQGLNLMPPVPDDIDLSDQEEEGASLMETFQGMGDQEGPGPEVTEGDEGYVRLRLRVEGDTISVAGVTAVDGPLVIPENIHSGLVYEATYNQKRIGLGTIPDPGEFRSFPHPTPVPGQEGHHITELPSYEFAVRVPKTDFSRQKLSKINVAVYRIKGDPPSKSVGPEQLSSQFSQELREVVQLKGIRIDDLDADVQEELRQVLE
;
A
#
# COMPACT_ATOMS: atom_id res chain seq x y z
N MET A 1 55.85 3.17 17.82
CA MET A 1 56.26 2.46 16.59
C MET A 1 55.17 1.46 16.23
N PRO A 2 54.86 1.33 14.92
CA PRO A 2 53.64 0.72 14.40
C PRO A 2 53.79 -0.80 14.23
N ASN A 3 52.68 -1.53 14.28
CA ASN A 3 52.48 -2.86 13.70
C ASN A 3 51.00 -3.20 13.93
N GLU A 4 50.22 -3.73 13.00
CA GLU A 4 50.31 -3.93 11.56
C GLU A 4 48.92 -4.48 11.25
N PHE A 5 48.15 -3.83 10.38
CA PHE A 5 46.88 -4.36 9.91
C PHE A 5 47.14 -5.64 9.12
N LYS A 6 46.80 -6.81 9.66
CA LYS A 6 46.64 -8.03 8.87
C LYS A 6 45.16 -8.26 8.59
N ASN A 7 44.74 -7.79 7.42
CA ASN A 7 43.61 -8.36 6.70
C ASN A 7 43.87 -9.86 6.50
N LYS A 8 43.01 -10.69 7.06
CA LYS A 8 42.75 -12.04 6.57
C LYS A 8 41.27 -12.12 6.24
N ASN A 9 40.94 -11.83 4.99
CA ASN A 9 39.83 -12.52 4.33
C ASN A 9 40.27 -13.98 4.15
N GLU A 10 40.12 -14.78 5.20
CA GLU A 10 40.01 -16.22 5.05
C GLU A 10 38.56 -16.50 4.70
N MET A 11 38.29 -16.65 3.40
CA MET A 11 37.12 -17.40 2.96
C MET A 11 37.27 -18.80 3.57
N GLN A 12 36.48 -19.10 4.58
CA GLN A 12 36.32 -20.47 5.05
C GLN A 12 35.58 -21.24 3.95
N ASP A 13 36.35 -21.94 3.11
CA ASP A 13 35.90 -23.19 2.50
C ASP A 13 35.50 -24.11 3.65
N SER A 14 34.22 -24.03 4.02
CA SER A 14 33.63 -24.91 5.02
C SER A 14 33.38 -26.24 4.33
N GLU A 15 34.15 -27.26 4.71
CA GLU A 15 33.98 -28.67 4.34
C GLU A 15 32.64 -29.29 4.81
N ASP A 16 31.74 -28.47 5.38
CA ASP A 16 30.42 -28.82 5.91
C ASP A 16 29.27 -28.15 5.12
N ALA A 17 29.48 -27.80 3.85
CA ALA A 17 28.37 -27.48 2.97
C ALA A 17 27.51 -28.74 2.75
N PRO A 18 26.18 -28.71 2.99
CA PRO A 18 25.34 -29.88 2.77
C PRO A 18 25.44 -30.32 1.30
N VAL A 19 25.75 -31.61 1.09
CA VAL A 19 25.77 -32.23 -0.23
C VAL A 19 24.43 -31.96 -0.91
N PHE A 20 24.46 -31.22 -2.03
CA PHE A 20 23.30 -31.05 -2.88
C PHE A 20 22.88 -32.42 -3.41
N ILE A 21 21.89 -33.04 -2.79
CA ILE A 21 21.24 -34.24 -3.29
C ILE A 21 20.27 -33.78 -4.38
N ASP A 22 20.74 -33.78 -5.60
CA ASP A 22 19.90 -33.53 -6.77
C ASP A 22 18.86 -34.65 -6.86
N ASN A 23 17.59 -34.30 -6.73
CA ASN A 23 16.51 -35.28 -6.64
C ASN A 23 16.24 -35.82 -8.05
N PRO A 24 16.58 -37.08 -8.39
CA PRO A 24 16.55 -37.59 -9.76
C PRO A 24 15.13 -37.73 -10.34
N LYS A 25 14.10 -37.45 -9.52
CA LYS A 25 12.69 -37.41 -9.93
C LYS A 25 12.20 -36.02 -10.34
N ARG A 26 13.02 -34.97 -10.19
CA ARG A 26 12.68 -33.64 -10.70
C ARG A 26 13.15 -33.55 -12.15
N PRO A 27 12.25 -33.22 -13.10
CA PRO A 27 12.69 -32.95 -14.46
C PRO A 27 13.66 -31.77 -14.44
N ALA A 28 14.80 -31.90 -15.11
CA ALA A 28 15.74 -30.82 -15.34
C ALA A 28 15.00 -29.63 -15.97
N MET A 29 15.35 -28.41 -15.57
CA MET A 29 14.72 -27.19 -16.07
C MET A 29 15.27 -26.82 -17.46
N ASP A 30 15.28 -27.78 -18.38
CA ASP A 30 15.59 -27.54 -19.78
C ASP A 30 14.56 -28.24 -20.66
N GLU A 31 14.19 -27.56 -21.75
CA GLU A 31 13.24 -27.99 -22.79
C GLU A 31 11.73 -27.94 -22.48
N ARG A 32 11.27 -27.01 -21.64
CA ARG A 32 9.91 -26.47 -21.89
C ARG A 32 9.98 -25.49 -23.05
N SER A 33 9.88 -26.02 -24.27
CA SER A 33 9.61 -25.23 -25.47
C SER A 33 8.46 -24.27 -25.18
N ILE A 34 8.76 -22.98 -25.13
CA ILE A 34 7.78 -21.92 -24.97
C ILE A 34 6.89 -22.00 -26.22
N ARG A 35 5.71 -22.62 -26.10
CA ARG A 35 4.76 -22.65 -27.21
C ARG A 35 4.34 -21.21 -27.51
N PRO A 36 4.58 -20.69 -28.73
CA PRO A 36 4.21 -19.32 -29.05
C PRO A 36 2.70 -19.15 -28.94
N LYS A 37 2.25 -18.15 -28.16
CA LYS A 37 0.84 -17.76 -28.09
C LYS A 37 0.45 -17.14 -29.43
N ARG A 38 -0.54 -17.75 -30.11
CA ARG A 38 -1.16 -17.16 -31.30
C ARG A 38 -2.06 -16.00 -30.89
N ILE A 39 -1.78 -14.81 -31.38
CA ILE A 39 -2.69 -13.66 -31.32
C ILE A 39 -3.05 -13.33 -32.76
N LYS A 40 -4.35 -13.41 -33.11
CA LYS A 40 -4.91 -13.02 -34.43
C LYS A 40 -4.20 -13.59 -35.67
N GLY A 41 -3.93 -14.90 -35.70
CA GLY A 41 -3.67 -15.63 -36.95
C GLY A 41 -2.29 -15.45 -37.61
N ALA A 42 -1.42 -14.57 -37.13
CA ALA A 42 -0.05 -14.44 -37.63
C ALA A 42 0.97 -14.97 -36.63
N THR A 43 1.83 -15.89 -37.06
CA THR A 43 3.00 -16.36 -36.32
C THR A 43 4.18 -15.41 -36.55
N LEU A 44 4.51 -14.58 -35.56
CA LEU A 44 5.84 -13.98 -35.49
C LEU A 44 6.82 -15.06 -35.02
N ARG A 45 7.78 -15.45 -35.87
CA ARG A 45 8.99 -16.15 -35.43
C ARG A 45 10.00 -15.06 -35.04
N MET A 46 10.67 -15.21 -33.89
CA MET A 46 11.93 -14.50 -33.70
C MET A 46 12.91 -15.04 -34.74
N PRO A 47 13.73 -14.19 -35.38
CA PRO A 47 14.79 -14.67 -36.24
C PRO A 47 15.70 -15.58 -35.41
N ASP A 48 15.90 -16.80 -35.89
CA ASP A 48 16.94 -17.69 -35.38
C ASP A 48 18.26 -16.94 -35.56
N SER A 49 18.97 -16.78 -34.45
CA SER A 49 20.31 -16.20 -34.42
C SER A 49 21.26 -17.13 -35.17
N ASP A 50 21.39 -16.89 -36.47
CA ASP A 50 22.59 -17.25 -37.22
C ASP A 50 23.76 -16.45 -36.62
N GLU A 51 24.72 -17.19 -36.07
CA GLU A 51 25.96 -16.67 -35.51
C GLU A 51 26.67 -15.78 -36.54
N PRO A 52 26.98 -14.50 -36.24
CA PRO A 52 27.90 -13.76 -37.08
C PRO A 52 29.32 -14.29 -36.85
N GLU A 53 29.93 -14.82 -37.91
CA GLU A 53 31.35 -15.17 -37.96
C GLU A 53 32.20 -14.00 -37.44
N VAL A 54 32.87 -14.23 -36.30
CA VAL A 54 33.80 -13.28 -35.71
C VAL A 54 35.07 -13.26 -36.56
N THR A 55 35.08 -12.43 -37.59
CA THR A 55 36.32 -12.05 -38.28
C THR A 55 37.12 -11.17 -37.34
N MET A 56 38.22 -11.71 -36.80
CA MET A 56 39.20 -10.96 -36.05
C MET A 56 39.81 -9.85 -36.92
N MET A 57 39.36 -8.62 -36.74
CA MET A 57 40.15 -7.44 -37.09
C MET A 57 40.58 -6.74 -35.83
N SER A 58 41.88 -6.83 -35.60
CA SER A 58 42.63 -6.23 -34.52
C SER A 58 42.79 -4.72 -34.68
N ALA A 59 42.85 -4.08 -33.51
CA ALA A 59 43.70 -2.95 -33.14
C ALA A 59 43.16 -1.52 -33.27
N ALA A 60 43.27 -0.85 -32.12
CA ALA A 60 43.34 0.58 -31.86
C ALA A 60 42.01 1.35 -31.75
N GLY A 61 41.57 1.58 -30.50
CA GLY A 61 40.53 2.55 -30.20
C GLY A 61 40.02 2.50 -28.76
N GLN A 62 40.79 3.13 -27.86
CA GLN A 62 40.38 3.80 -26.62
C GLN A 62 39.12 3.32 -25.87
N GLY A 63 39.35 2.80 -24.66
CA GLY A 63 38.30 2.64 -23.66
C GLY A 63 37.79 3.97 -23.08
N LEU A 64 36.74 3.82 -22.27
CA LEU A 64 36.07 4.81 -21.42
C LEU A 64 35.09 5.75 -22.12
N ASN A 65 33.92 5.23 -22.50
CA ASN A 65 32.69 6.04 -22.53
C ASN A 65 32.18 6.19 -21.08
N LEU A 66 32.87 7.02 -20.31
CA LEU A 66 32.32 7.63 -19.10
C LEU A 66 31.33 8.72 -19.56
N MET A 67 30.15 8.78 -18.97
CA MET A 67 29.24 9.91 -19.17
C MET A 67 29.96 11.22 -18.83
N PRO A 68 29.72 12.31 -19.57
CA PRO A 68 30.22 13.62 -19.16
C PRO A 68 29.61 13.99 -17.79
N PRO A 69 30.39 14.63 -16.89
CA PRO A 69 29.86 15.12 -15.63
C PRO A 69 28.78 16.17 -15.88
N VAL A 70 27.71 16.10 -15.10
CA VAL A 70 26.64 17.10 -15.06
C VAL A 70 27.28 18.43 -14.63
N PRO A 71 27.09 19.54 -15.37
CA PRO A 71 27.57 20.84 -14.91
C PRO A 71 26.82 21.27 -13.64
N ASP A 72 27.56 21.70 -12.61
CA ASP A 72 27.01 22.10 -11.30
C ASP A 72 26.40 23.51 -11.29
N ASP A 73 26.54 24.29 -12.36
CA ASP A 73 26.01 25.66 -12.45
C ASP A 73 24.87 25.73 -13.48
N ILE A 74 23.67 25.31 -13.05
CA ILE A 74 22.43 25.72 -13.74
C ILE A 74 21.92 26.97 -13.02
N ASP A 75 22.28 28.13 -13.55
CA ASP A 75 21.74 29.41 -13.11
C ASP A 75 20.27 29.53 -13.59
N LEU A 76 19.33 29.36 -12.67
CA LEU A 76 17.88 29.29 -12.93
C LEU A 76 17.20 30.68 -12.88
N SER A 77 17.93 31.77 -13.11
CA SER A 77 17.36 33.12 -12.94
C SER A 77 16.87 33.82 -14.21
N ASP A 78 17.11 33.32 -15.42
CA ASP A 78 16.76 34.06 -16.65
C ASP A 78 16.08 33.19 -17.74
N GLN A 79 14.91 32.63 -17.44
CA GLN A 79 13.99 32.13 -18.49
C GLN A 79 12.54 32.51 -18.17
N GLU A 80 12.24 33.81 -18.26
CA GLU A 80 10.91 34.29 -18.64
C GLU A 80 10.91 34.60 -20.14
N GLU A 81 9.85 34.12 -20.82
CA GLU A 81 9.36 34.49 -22.16
C GLU A 81 10.07 33.93 -23.41
N GLU A 82 9.41 32.92 -23.99
CA GLU A 82 8.98 32.80 -25.41
C GLU A 82 9.14 31.37 -25.92
N GLY A 83 8.01 30.68 -26.09
CA GLY A 83 7.99 29.29 -26.57
C GLY A 83 6.59 28.81 -26.91
N ALA A 84 5.88 29.56 -27.75
CA ALA A 84 4.69 29.07 -28.42
C ALA A 84 5.02 27.89 -29.36
N SER A 85 4.09 26.94 -29.40
CA SER A 85 3.93 25.82 -30.34
C SER A 85 5.01 24.74 -30.38
N LEU A 86 4.76 23.62 -29.69
CA LEU A 86 5.07 22.28 -30.20
C LEU A 86 4.19 21.22 -29.51
N MET A 87 2.87 21.36 -29.65
CA MET A 87 1.87 20.38 -29.19
C MET A 87 1.09 19.82 -30.39
N GLU A 88 1.78 19.11 -31.28
CA GLU A 88 1.21 18.14 -32.23
C GLU A 88 2.33 17.09 -32.40
N THR A 89 2.28 15.87 -31.87
CA THR A 89 1.32 14.82 -32.18
C THR A 89 1.63 13.64 -31.23
N PHE A 90 0.86 13.47 -30.15
CA PHE A 90 0.80 12.22 -29.39
C PHE A 90 -0.63 11.70 -29.47
N GLN A 91 -1.00 11.25 -30.67
CA GLN A 91 -2.29 10.65 -30.95
C GLN A 91 -2.15 9.13 -30.84
N GLY A 92 -2.42 8.60 -29.64
CA GLY A 92 -2.45 7.16 -29.43
C GLY A 92 -2.32 6.76 -27.98
N MET A 93 -3.43 6.80 -27.23
CA MET A 93 -3.94 5.72 -26.38
C MET A 93 -5.03 6.24 -25.43
N GLY A 94 -6.28 5.88 -25.74
CA GLY A 94 -7.34 5.64 -24.76
C GLY A 94 -7.97 6.85 -24.10
N ASP A 95 -9.11 7.30 -24.64
CA ASP A 95 -10.12 8.05 -23.91
C ASP A 95 -10.58 7.24 -22.69
N GLN A 96 -10.02 7.55 -21.52
CA GLN A 96 -10.62 7.25 -20.22
C GLN A 96 -10.91 8.57 -19.49
N GLU A 97 -11.57 9.49 -20.18
CA GLU A 97 -12.29 10.59 -19.55
C GLU A 97 -13.65 10.07 -19.08
N GLY A 98 -13.65 9.38 -17.94
CA GLY A 98 -14.84 9.40 -17.10
C GLY A 98 -15.01 10.81 -16.54
N PRO A 99 -16.24 11.36 -16.44
CA PRO A 99 -16.45 12.62 -15.76
C PRO A 99 -16.11 12.42 -14.28
N GLY A 100 -14.88 12.76 -13.91
CA GLY A 100 -14.55 13.02 -12.51
C GLY A 100 -15.42 14.19 -12.07
N PRO A 101 -16.04 14.15 -10.88
CA PRO A 101 -16.71 15.32 -10.35
C PRO A 101 -15.71 16.48 -10.35
N GLU A 102 -16.05 17.60 -10.98
CA GLU A 102 -15.32 18.85 -10.79
C GLU A 102 -15.42 19.21 -9.32
N VAL A 103 -14.35 18.92 -8.58
CA VAL A 103 -14.27 19.20 -7.15
C VAL A 103 -13.78 20.64 -7.00
N THR A 104 -14.54 21.41 -6.24
CA THR A 104 -14.35 22.85 -6.08
C THR A 104 -13.17 23.08 -5.14
N GLU A 105 -12.05 23.56 -5.68
CA GLU A 105 -10.88 24.00 -4.93
C GLU A 105 -11.31 25.02 -3.85
N GLY A 106 -11.34 24.60 -2.58
CA GLY A 106 -11.65 25.54 -1.50
C GLY A 106 -11.74 24.98 -0.09
N ASP A 107 -12.12 23.71 0.12
CA ASP A 107 -12.27 23.16 1.48
C ASP A 107 -12.20 21.62 1.52
N GLU A 108 -11.49 21.03 0.56
CA GLU A 108 -11.30 19.58 0.52
C GLU A 108 -10.32 19.14 1.61
N GLY A 109 -10.87 18.50 2.63
CA GLY A 109 -10.09 17.90 3.70
C GLY A 109 -10.89 16.84 4.44
N TYR A 110 -10.19 16.03 5.21
CA TYR A 110 -10.77 15.03 6.09
C TYR A 110 -10.07 15.03 7.44
N VAL A 111 -10.81 14.58 8.45
CA VAL A 111 -10.30 14.37 9.79
C VAL A 111 -9.96 12.88 9.94
N ARG A 112 -8.74 12.62 10.37
CA ARG A 112 -8.25 11.30 10.74
C ARG A 112 -8.44 11.12 12.24
N LEU A 113 -9.37 10.25 12.61
CA LEU A 113 -9.60 9.81 13.99
C LEU A 113 -8.75 8.58 14.26
N ARG A 114 -7.87 8.63 15.25
CA ARG A 114 -7.19 7.45 15.78
C ARG A 114 -8.08 6.82 16.84
N LEU A 115 -8.54 5.62 16.58
CA LEU A 115 -9.38 4.85 17.49
C LEU A 115 -8.55 3.74 18.11
N ARG A 116 -8.72 3.55 19.42
CA ARG A 116 -8.14 2.44 20.17
C ARG A 116 -9.24 1.47 20.55
N VAL A 117 -9.00 0.20 20.29
CA VAL A 117 -9.85 -0.90 20.72
C VAL A 117 -9.12 -1.67 21.80
N GLU A 118 -9.81 -1.93 22.90
CA GLU A 118 -9.32 -2.72 24.02
C GLU A 118 -10.45 -3.66 24.47
N GLY A 119 -10.30 -4.95 24.13
CA GLY A 119 -11.41 -5.92 24.21
C GLY A 119 -12.62 -5.47 23.38
N ASP A 120 -13.77 -5.34 24.04
CA ASP A 120 -15.03 -4.91 23.42
C ASP A 120 -15.29 -3.39 23.50
N THR A 121 -14.32 -2.62 24.02
CA THR A 121 -14.44 -1.17 24.18
C THR A 121 -13.64 -0.45 23.10
N ILE A 122 -14.22 0.64 22.57
CA ILE A 122 -13.55 1.54 21.62
C ILE A 122 -13.52 2.96 22.18
N SER A 123 -12.36 3.60 22.07
CA SER A 123 -12.13 4.99 22.50
C SER A 123 -11.40 5.78 21.40
N VAL A 124 -11.51 7.11 21.46
CA VAL A 124 -10.76 8.00 20.57
C VAL A 124 -9.42 8.31 21.23
N ALA A 125 -8.34 7.94 20.57
CA ALA A 125 -6.96 8.12 21.05
C ALA A 125 -6.25 9.30 20.38
N GLY A 126 -6.84 9.96 19.39
CA GLY A 126 -6.27 11.15 18.76
C GLY A 126 -7.05 11.63 17.54
N VAL A 127 -6.82 12.88 17.16
CA VAL A 127 -7.52 13.54 16.05
C VAL A 127 -6.54 14.40 15.25
N THR A 128 -6.59 14.30 13.93
CA THR A 128 -5.72 15.10 13.05
C THR A 128 -6.48 15.55 11.82
N ALA A 129 -6.46 16.84 11.50
CA ALA A 129 -6.97 17.35 10.23
C ALA A 129 -5.94 17.07 9.11
N VAL A 130 -6.42 16.66 7.95
CA VAL A 130 -5.61 16.38 6.76
C VAL A 130 -6.27 17.05 5.57
N ASP A 131 -5.49 17.85 4.86
CA ASP A 131 -5.93 18.48 3.61
C ASP A 131 -5.91 17.48 2.46
N GLY A 132 -6.88 17.61 1.55
CA GLY A 132 -7.02 16.79 0.36
C GLY A 132 -8.32 15.96 0.30
N PRO A 133 -8.62 15.40 -0.87
CA PRO A 133 -9.88 14.70 -1.12
C PRO A 133 -9.96 13.39 -0.31
N LEU A 134 -11.15 13.12 0.23
CA LEU A 134 -11.46 11.82 0.81
C LEU A 134 -12.04 10.90 -0.26
N VAL A 135 -11.26 9.89 -0.67
CA VAL A 135 -11.74 8.82 -1.56
C VAL A 135 -12.32 7.68 -0.73
N ILE A 136 -13.58 7.37 -0.96
CA ILE A 136 -14.27 6.21 -0.38
C ILE A 136 -14.00 5.00 -1.28
N PRO A 137 -13.48 3.88 -0.76
CA PRO A 137 -13.22 2.71 -1.58
C PRO A 137 -14.52 2.05 -2.05
N GLU A 138 -14.56 1.62 -3.31
CA GLU A 138 -15.71 0.91 -3.88
C GLU A 138 -15.78 -0.56 -3.47
N ASN A 139 -14.66 -1.14 -3.04
CA ASN A 139 -14.56 -2.55 -2.70
C ASN A 139 -14.00 -2.75 -1.30
N ILE A 140 -14.41 -3.84 -0.66
CA ILE A 140 -13.95 -4.25 0.65
C ILE A 140 -12.87 -5.32 0.47
N HIS A 141 -11.73 -5.15 1.13
CA HIS A 141 -10.66 -6.15 1.15
C HIS A 141 -10.68 -6.93 2.47
N SER A 142 -9.91 -8.01 2.56
CA SER A 142 -9.84 -8.86 3.77
C SER A 142 -9.42 -8.09 5.03
N GLY A 143 -9.80 -8.62 6.20
CA GLY A 143 -9.43 -8.08 7.51
C GLY A 143 -10.63 -7.45 8.22
N LEU A 144 -10.42 -6.24 8.77
CA LEU A 144 -11.47 -5.44 9.38
C LEU A 144 -11.93 -4.31 8.44
N VAL A 145 -13.16 -3.87 8.61
CA VAL A 145 -13.75 -2.77 7.85
C VAL A 145 -14.37 -1.81 8.83
N TYR A 146 -14.14 -0.52 8.69
CA TYR A 146 -14.87 0.48 9.45
C TYR A 146 -15.88 1.19 8.57
N GLU A 147 -16.98 1.59 9.19
CA GLU A 147 -18.00 2.45 8.60
C GLU A 147 -18.26 3.62 9.54
N ALA A 148 -18.07 4.84 9.04
CA ALA A 148 -18.47 6.05 9.74
C ALA A 148 -19.81 6.54 9.19
N THR A 149 -20.76 6.80 10.09
CA THR A 149 -22.11 7.27 9.74
C THR A 149 -22.48 8.54 10.52
N TYR A 150 -23.25 9.41 9.88
CA TYR A 150 -23.91 10.56 10.50
C TYR A 150 -25.39 10.55 10.12
N ASN A 151 -26.28 10.54 11.11
CA ASN A 151 -27.73 10.38 10.91
C ASN A 151 -28.08 9.22 9.95
N GLN A 152 -27.46 8.04 10.16
CA GLN A 152 -27.62 6.83 9.34
C GLN A 152 -27.08 6.92 7.90
N LYS A 153 -26.61 8.08 7.44
CA LYS A 153 -25.90 8.25 6.17
C LYS A 153 -24.43 7.91 6.35
N ARG A 154 -23.87 7.07 5.48
CA ARG A 154 -22.43 6.80 5.45
C ARG A 154 -21.67 8.05 5.01
N ILE A 155 -20.65 8.40 5.78
CA ILE A 155 -19.75 9.53 5.51
C ILE A 155 -18.29 9.07 5.35
N GLY A 156 -17.95 7.87 5.80
CA GLY A 156 -16.61 7.31 5.66
C GLY A 156 -16.62 5.79 5.67
N LEU A 157 -15.63 5.20 5.01
CA LEU A 157 -15.46 3.76 4.85
C LEU A 157 -13.98 3.46 4.62
N GLY A 158 -13.49 2.37 5.18
CA GLY A 158 -12.17 1.87 4.84
C GLY A 158 -11.93 0.46 5.35
N THR A 159 -10.94 -0.19 4.75
CA THR A 159 -10.44 -1.48 5.22
C THR A 159 -9.23 -1.26 6.12
N ILE A 160 -9.12 -2.05 7.18
CA ILE A 160 -8.01 -2.05 8.13
C ILE A 160 -7.39 -3.45 8.07
N PRO A 161 -6.15 -3.59 7.57
CA PRO A 161 -5.50 -4.88 7.46
C PRO A 161 -5.09 -5.38 8.86
N ASP A 162 -5.72 -6.46 9.31
CA ASP A 162 -5.34 -7.30 10.45
C ASP A 162 -4.76 -6.56 11.69
N PRO A 163 -5.39 -5.48 12.21
CA PRO A 163 -4.78 -4.66 13.26
C PRO A 163 -4.68 -5.39 14.60
N GLY A 164 -5.46 -6.46 14.79
CA GLY A 164 -5.51 -7.28 15.99
C GLY A 164 -4.72 -8.59 15.90
N GLU A 165 -3.92 -8.81 14.86
CA GLU A 165 -3.14 -10.04 14.71
C GLU A 165 -1.64 -9.72 14.62
N PHE A 166 -0.85 -10.34 15.49
CA PHE A 166 0.60 -10.33 15.38
C PHE A 166 1.07 -11.62 14.70
N ARG A 167 1.85 -11.48 13.63
CA ARG A 167 2.44 -12.61 12.91
C ARG A 167 3.94 -12.68 13.19
N SER A 168 4.37 -13.74 13.88
CA SER A 168 5.79 -14.01 14.04
C SER A 168 6.32 -14.78 12.84
N PHE A 169 7.56 -14.48 12.45
CA PHE A 169 8.30 -15.33 11.51
C PHE A 169 8.85 -16.55 12.24
N PRO A 170 8.97 -17.71 11.55
CA PRO A 170 9.65 -18.87 12.12
C PRO A 170 11.08 -18.49 12.51
N HIS A 171 11.51 -18.89 13.70
CA HIS A 171 12.88 -18.72 14.13
C HIS A 171 13.80 -19.57 13.21
N PRO A 172 14.97 -19.08 12.78
CA PRO A 172 15.88 -19.83 11.91
C PRO A 172 16.37 -21.15 12.54
N THR A 173 16.30 -21.24 13.87
CA THR A 173 16.59 -22.46 14.63
C THR A 173 15.42 -22.73 15.57
N PRO A 174 14.34 -23.38 15.10
CA PRO A 174 13.13 -23.54 15.90
C PRO A 174 13.37 -24.52 17.06
N VAL A 175 12.86 -24.15 18.24
CA VAL A 175 12.72 -25.09 19.37
C VAL A 175 11.48 -25.95 19.07
N PRO A 176 11.43 -27.25 19.47
CA PRO A 176 10.24 -28.08 19.27
C PRO A 176 8.97 -27.39 19.78
N GLY A 177 7.97 -27.25 18.90
CA GLY A 177 6.73 -26.51 19.19
C GLY A 177 6.72 -25.04 18.77
N GLN A 178 7.83 -24.50 18.24
CA GLN A 178 7.89 -23.19 17.59
C GLN A 178 8.22 -23.26 16.09
N GLU A 179 7.86 -24.38 15.46
CA GLU A 179 8.08 -24.62 14.03
C GLU A 179 6.96 -23.95 13.22
N GLY A 180 7.25 -22.79 12.62
CA GLY A 180 6.34 -22.12 11.69
C GLY A 180 5.94 -20.70 12.07
N HIS A 181 4.99 -20.16 11.32
CA HIS A 181 4.40 -18.85 11.61
C HIS A 181 3.43 -18.97 12.79
N HIS A 182 3.63 -18.17 13.84
CA HIS A 182 2.62 -18.02 14.89
C HIS A 182 1.81 -16.77 14.63
N ILE A 183 0.49 -16.93 14.71
CA ILE A 183 -0.47 -15.84 14.67
C ILE A 183 -1.04 -15.73 16.08
N THR A 184 -0.87 -14.58 16.71
CA THR A 184 -1.39 -14.29 18.05
C THR A 184 -2.35 -13.11 17.97
N GLU A 185 -3.52 -13.25 18.58
CA GLU A 185 -4.47 -12.14 18.69
C GLU A 185 -3.99 -11.13 19.74
N LEU A 186 -4.03 -9.85 19.37
CA LEU A 186 -3.66 -8.74 20.26
C LEU A 186 -4.89 -8.30 21.06
N PRO A 187 -4.77 -8.12 22.39
CA PRO A 187 -5.89 -7.70 23.24
C PRO A 187 -6.28 -6.23 23.01
N SER A 188 -5.38 -5.44 22.43
CA SER A 188 -5.59 -4.03 22.12
C SER A 188 -4.89 -3.64 20.82
N TYR A 189 -5.52 -2.80 20.02
CA TYR A 189 -4.95 -2.27 18.80
C TYR A 189 -5.51 -0.89 18.47
N GLU A 190 -4.77 -0.15 17.64
CA GLU A 190 -5.16 1.18 17.17
C GLU A 190 -5.29 1.20 15.66
N PHE A 191 -6.24 1.96 15.15
CA PHE A 191 -6.41 2.19 13.72
C PHE A 191 -6.95 3.59 13.45
N ALA A 192 -6.91 3.99 12.18
CA ALA A 192 -7.35 5.30 11.76
C ALA A 192 -8.65 5.24 10.94
N VAL A 193 -9.57 6.13 11.26
CA VAL A 193 -10.84 6.34 10.57
C VAL A 193 -10.80 7.71 9.91
N ARG A 194 -11.26 7.79 8.67
CA ARG A 194 -11.31 9.05 7.92
C ARG A 194 -12.76 9.54 7.83
N VAL A 195 -12.96 10.81 8.18
CA VAL A 195 -14.27 11.47 8.17
C VAL A 195 -14.16 12.78 7.41
N PRO A 196 -15.07 13.12 6.47
CA PRO A 196 -15.05 14.40 5.78
C PRO A 196 -15.08 15.58 6.76
N LYS A 197 -14.25 16.61 6.53
CA LYS A 197 -14.22 17.81 7.37
C LYS A 197 -15.57 18.52 7.41
N THR A 198 -16.31 18.50 6.30
CA THR A 198 -17.68 19.06 6.18
C THR A 198 -18.70 18.39 7.11
N ASP A 199 -18.47 17.13 7.49
CA ASP A 199 -19.31 16.38 8.43
C ASP A 199 -18.73 16.31 9.84
N PHE A 200 -17.54 16.87 10.05
CA PHE A 200 -16.85 16.89 11.32
C PHE A 200 -16.97 18.27 11.99
N SER A 201 -18.10 18.52 12.66
CA SER A 201 -18.32 19.76 13.43
C SER A 201 -18.81 19.48 14.84
N ARG A 202 -18.64 20.44 15.76
CA ARG A 202 -18.99 20.29 17.20
C ARG A 202 -20.42 19.81 17.43
N GLN A 203 -21.35 20.23 16.58
CA GLN A 203 -22.77 19.84 16.65
C GLN A 203 -23.01 18.42 16.10
N LYS A 204 -22.18 17.96 15.16
CA LYS A 204 -22.30 16.65 14.50
C LYS A 204 -21.59 15.54 15.26
N LEU A 205 -20.52 15.83 16.00
CA LEU A 205 -19.69 14.84 16.72
C LEU A 205 -20.49 13.85 17.57
N SER A 206 -21.43 14.34 18.37
CA SER A 206 -22.28 13.50 19.23
C SER A 206 -23.20 12.53 18.47
N LYS A 207 -23.35 12.72 17.15
CA LYS A 207 -24.20 11.92 16.26
C LYS A 207 -23.41 11.06 15.28
N ILE A 208 -22.08 11.20 15.25
CA ILE A 208 -21.21 10.36 14.42
C ILE A 208 -21.11 8.99 15.10
N ASN A 209 -21.40 7.93 14.36
CA ASN A 209 -21.18 6.56 14.81
C ASN A 209 -20.12 5.91 13.94
N VAL A 210 -19.21 5.18 14.57
CA VAL A 210 -18.21 4.37 13.86
C VAL A 210 -18.44 2.92 14.23
N ALA A 211 -18.79 2.09 13.27
CA ALA A 211 -18.91 0.65 13.44
C ALA A 211 -17.70 -0.04 12.80
N VAL A 212 -17.17 -1.06 13.47
CA VAL A 212 -16.08 -1.91 12.95
C VAL A 212 -16.62 -3.31 12.75
N TYR A 213 -16.37 -3.86 11.57
CA TYR A 213 -16.82 -5.18 11.16
C TYR A 213 -15.62 -6.07 10.85
N ARG A 214 -15.72 -7.36 11.21
CA ARG A 214 -14.82 -8.43 10.76
C ARG A 214 -15.47 -9.17 9.61
N ILE A 215 -14.71 -9.40 8.55
CA ILE A 215 -15.15 -10.18 7.40
C ILE A 215 -15.08 -11.67 7.75
N LYS A 216 -16.14 -12.41 7.45
CA LYS A 216 -16.24 -13.86 7.63
C LYS A 216 -15.85 -14.55 6.33
N GLY A 217 -14.72 -15.25 6.33
CA GLY A 217 -14.26 -15.99 5.16
C GLY A 217 -13.77 -15.06 4.06
N ASP A 218 -14.21 -15.30 2.83
CA ASP A 218 -13.77 -14.54 1.66
C ASP A 218 -14.38 -13.13 1.62
N PRO A 219 -13.63 -12.11 1.16
CA PRO A 219 -14.15 -10.76 1.03
C PRO A 219 -15.34 -10.71 0.06
N PRO A 220 -16.34 -9.85 0.31
CA PRO A 220 -17.47 -9.72 -0.60
C PRO A 220 -17.02 -9.34 -2.01
N SER A 221 -17.52 -10.04 -3.02
CA SER A 221 -17.21 -9.75 -4.42
C SER A 221 -18.04 -8.60 -5.01
N LYS A 222 -19.10 -8.18 -4.31
CA LYS A 222 -19.97 -7.07 -4.72
C LYS A 222 -19.38 -5.75 -4.27
N SER A 223 -19.45 -4.74 -5.14
CA SER A 223 -19.09 -3.38 -4.80
C SER A 223 -20.01 -2.80 -3.72
N VAL A 224 -19.44 -1.91 -2.92
CA VAL A 224 -20.11 -1.26 -1.80
C VAL A 224 -21.09 -0.22 -2.34
N GLY A 225 -22.36 -0.36 -1.94
CA GLY A 225 -23.42 0.57 -2.30
C GLY A 225 -23.53 1.73 -1.29
N PRO A 226 -24.50 2.64 -1.48
CA PRO A 226 -24.73 3.76 -0.56
C PRO A 226 -25.39 3.36 0.77
N GLU A 227 -25.97 2.16 0.84
CA GLU A 227 -26.61 1.60 2.04
C GLU A 227 -25.56 1.18 3.08
N GLN A 228 -25.99 1.04 4.34
CA GLN A 228 -25.11 0.61 5.44
C GLN A 228 -24.52 -0.78 5.23
N LEU A 229 -23.30 -1.00 5.73
CA LEU A 229 -22.57 -2.25 5.51
C LEU A 229 -23.28 -3.44 6.16
N SER A 230 -23.81 -3.22 7.36
CA SER A 230 -24.57 -4.22 8.11
C SER A 230 -25.79 -4.73 7.34
N SER A 231 -26.46 -3.87 6.59
CA SER A 231 -27.60 -4.24 5.74
C SER A 231 -27.16 -4.95 4.46
N GLN A 232 -26.14 -4.40 3.77
CA GLN A 232 -25.70 -4.90 2.47
C GLN A 232 -24.99 -6.27 2.56
N PHE A 233 -24.23 -6.49 3.63
CA PHE A 233 -23.33 -7.64 3.80
C PHE A 233 -23.56 -8.35 5.14
N SER A 234 -24.81 -8.47 5.58
CA SER A 234 -25.19 -9.06 6.88
C SER A 234 -24.68 -10.51 7.07
N GLN A 235 -24.47 -11.25 5.99
CA GLN A 235 -23.99 -12.63 6.05
C GLN A 235 -22.47 -12.69 6.15
N GLU A 236 -21.77 -11.83 5.40
CA GLU A 236 -20.32 -11.78 5.25
C GLU A 236 -19.64 -10.97 6.36
N LEU A 237 -20.34 -10.00 6.98
CA LEU A 237 -19.78 -9.15 8.02
C LEU A 237 -20.29 -9.55 9.41
N ARG A 238 -19.43 -9.38 10.42
CA ARG A 238 -19.77 -9.45 11.83
C ARG A 238 -19.34 -8.14 12.49
N GLU A 239 -20.27 -7.45 13.13
CA GLU A 239 -19.90 -6.29 13.97
C GLU A 239 -19.03 -6.76 15.14
N VAL A 240 -17.89 -6.09 15.31
CA VAL A 240 -16.92 -6.35 16.38
C VAL A 240 -17.13 -5.33 17.50
N VAL A 241 -17.16 -4.05 17.14
CA VAL A 241 -17.28 -2.96 18.11
C VAL A 241 -17.89 -1.73 17.45
N GLN A 242 -18.55 -0.88 18.24
CA GLN A 242 -19.20 0.32 17.76
C GLN A 242 -18.96 1.50 18.73
N LEU A 243 -18.48 2.61 18.18
CA LEU A 243 -18.42 3.90 18.85
C LEU A 243 -19.70 4.67 18.56
N LYS A 244 -20.45 5.06 19.60
CA LYS A 244 -21.72 5.77 19.50
C LYS A 244 -21.59 7.22 19.96
N GLY A 245 -21.39 8.12 19.00
CA GLY A 245 -21.17 9.53 19.29
C GLY A 245 -19.79 9.79 19.89
N ILE A 246 -19.25 10.98 19.62
CA ILE A 246 -18.01 11.47 20.22
C ILE A 246 -18.39 12.63 21.13
N ARG A 247 -18.15 12.46 22.43
CA ARG A 247 -18.38 13.49 23.46
C ARG A 247 -17.04 14.02 23.92
N ILE A 248 -16.84 15.32 23.77
CA ILE A 248 -15.56 15.98 24.08
C ILE A 248 -15.18 15.75 25.55
N ASP A 249 -16.15 15.82 26.46
CA ASP A 249 -15.92 15.72 27.90
C ASP A 249 -15.51 14.30 28.36
N ASP A 250 -15.74 13.29 27.52
CA ASP A 250 -15.38 11.89 27.79
C ASP A 250 -13.99 11.51 27.24
N LEU A 251 -13.31 12.43 26.55
CA LEU A 251 -11.99 12.21 25.95
C LEU A 251 -10.86 12.63 26.92
N ASP A 252 -9.69 12.02 26.75
CA ASP A 252 -8.48 12.43 27.46
C ASP A 252 -8.11 13.89 27.12
N ALA A 253 -7.50 14.59 28.08
CA ALA A 253 -7.22 16.03 27.97
C ALA A 253 -6.43 16.40 26.70
N ASP A 254 -5.43 15.60 26.35
CA ASP A 254 -4.61 15.79 25.15
C ASP A 254 -5.48 15.70 23.87
N VAL A 255 -6.37 14.70 23.81
CA VAL A 255 -7.28 14.51 22.67
C VAL A 255 -8.33 15.63 22.61
N GLN A 256 -8.76 16.16 23.75
CA GLN A 256 -9.65 17.32 23.77
C GLN A 256 -8.99 18.57 23.16
N GLU A 257 -7.71 18.79 23.41
CA GLU A 257 -6.96 19.90 22.81
C GLU A 257 -6.81 19.72 21.30
N GLU A 258 -6.40 18.54 20.83
CA GLU A 258 -6.35 18.20 19.41
C GLU A 258 -7.70 18.44 18.72
N LEU A 259 -8.78 17.98 19.37
CA LEU A 259 -10.14 18.14 18.83
C LEU A 259 -10.56 19.61 18.77
N ARG A 260 -10.18 20.44 19.75
CA ARG A 260 -10.46 21.89 19.71
C ARG A 260 -9.75 22.55 18.53
N GLN A 261 -8.48 22.23 18.31
CA GLN A 261 -7.69 22.78 17.19
C GLN A 261 -8.28 22.43 15.82
N VAL A 262 -8.84 21.23 15.67
CA VAL A 262 -9.46 20.78 14.40
C VAL A 262 -10.86 21.38 14.18
N LEU A 263 -11.52 21.82 15.25
CA LEU A 263 -12.88 22.39 15.20
C LEU A 263 -12.91 23.93 15.12
N GLU A 264 -11.78 24.60 15.36
CA GLU A 264 -11.60 26.05 15.18
C GLU A 264 -11.41 26.42 13.71
#